data_AF-A0A168GTZ3-F1
#
_entry.id   AF-A0A168GTZ3-F1
#
_cell.length_a   1.000
_cell.length_b   1.000
_cell.length_c   1.000
_cell.angle_alpha   90.00
_cell.angle_beta   90.00
_cell.angle_gamma   90.00
#
_symmetry.space_group_name_H-M   'P 1'
#
loop_
_entity.id
_entity.type
_entity.pdbx_description
1 polymer ?
#
loop_
_entity_poly.entity_id
_entity_poly.type
_entity_poly.pdbx_seq_one_letter_code
_entity_poly.pdbx_strand_id
1 'polypeptide(L)'
;MNMKDRTAEFYALAERIKKRGNTKNKQSSLIDKRNTSTTKTRSEFSRLAAQLGRNIAATSEKLEQLTYLTKSNNGFNDNPTKVNTLQQSLKQDITKLNNQLKILQSVKNGNRSNSKQASEHSNNVIMSLQSKLADTSLGFKDILEAEHRSYPPLHSHADESMHIHIRTRPTSPTLQHPPLMTNHRNHSQQQQQQQMLERNDRRIESRTNAMESIESTIAELGGIFQQLATMVAEQRETIQRIDQNTDDIEMNVLGAQSELLKYYQNISTNRALIIKIFVTIILFFLLFTYIL
;
A
#
# COMPACT_ATOMS: atom_id res chain seq x y z
N MET A 1 -33.97 15.00 1.86
CA MET A 1 -33.98 14.76 0.41
C MET A 1 -34.14 13.26 0.21
N ASN A 2 -35.35 12.78 -0.14
CA ASN A 2 -35.66 11.35 -0.14
C ASN A 2 -35.06 10.72 -1.41
N MET A 3 -33.98 9.95 -1.28
CA MET A 3 -33.40 9.20 -2.40
C MET A 3 -34.38 8.09 -2.78
N LYS A 4 -35.27 8.39 -3.74
CA LYS A 4 -36.12 7.38 -4.36
C LYS A 4 -35.22 6.44 -5.15
N ASP A 5 -35.29 5.16 -4.81
CA ASP A 5 -34.66 4.10 -5.59
C ASP A 5 -35.34 4.03 -6.98
N ARG A 6 -34.64 4.53 -8.00
CA ARG A 6 -35.10 4.55 -9.41
C ARG A 6 -34.58 3.35 -10.20
N THR A 7 -34.01 2.37 -9.54
CA THR A 7 -33.46 1.16 -10.17
C THR A 7 -34.54 0.42 -10.96
N ALA A 8 -35.77 0.34 -10.43
CA ALA A 8 -36.90 -0.29 -11.12
C ALA A 8 -37.33 0.46 -12.39
N GLU A 9 -37.36 1.80 -12.36
CA GLU A 9 -37.64 2.62 -13.56
C GLU A 9 -36.57 2.42 -14.63
N PHE A 10 -35.29 2.35 -14.22
CA PHE A 10 -34.17 2.09 -15.11
C PHE A 10 -34.28 0.71 -15.78
N TYR A 11 -34.57 -0.34 -15.01
CA TYR A 11 -34.77 -1.69 -15.57
C TYR A 11 -35.95 -1.74 -16.55
N ALA A 12 -37.07 -1.11 -16.21
CA ALA A 12 -38.23 -1.02 -17.10
C ALA A 12 -37.90 -0.27 -18.41
N LEU A 13 -37.08 0.77 -18.35
CA LEU A 13 -36.64 1.52 -19.52
C LEU A 13 -35.67 0.71 -20.40
N ALA A 14 -34.70 0.04 -19.78
CA ALA A 14 -33.74 -0.82 -20.46
C ALA A 14 -34.45 -1.97 -21.20
N GLU A 15 -35.45 -2.59 -20.57
CA GLU A 15 -36.22 -3.67 -21.19
C GLU A 15 -37.08 -3.17 -22.36
N ARG A 16 -37.65 -1.96 -22.26
CA ARG A 16 -38.37 -1.31 -23.36
C ARG A 16 -37.45 -1.02 -24.55
N ILE A 17 -36.22 -0.56 -24.32
CA ILE A 17 -35.23 -0.32 -25.38
C ILE A 17 -34.83 -1.64 -26.06
N LYS A 18 -34.59 -2.70 -25.28
CA LYS A 18 -34.30 -4.04 -25.80
C LYS A 18 -35.44 -4.59 -26.67
N LYS A 19 -36.70 -4.45 -26.24
CA LYS A 19 -37.88 -4.85 -27.02
C LYS A 19 -38.07 -3.99 -28.29
N ARG A 20 -37.70 -2.70 -28.25
CA ARG A 20 -37.76 -1.79 -29.40
C ARG A 20 -36.64 -2.03 -30.42
N GLY A 21 -35.47 -2.51 -30.00
CA GLY A 21 -34.38 -2.92 -30.89
C GLY A 21 -34.66 -4.20 -31.70
N ASN A 22 -35.58 -5.04 -31.23
CA ASN A 22 -35.91 -6.33 -31.86
C ASN A 22 -36.95 -6.24 -33.00
N THR A 23 -37.56 -5.08 -33.25
CA THR A 23 -38.64 -4.92 -34.24
C THR A 23 -38.25 -4.15 -35.50
N LYS A 24 -37.01 -3.65 -35.59
CA LYS A 24 -36.48 -3.04 -36.82
C LYS A 24 -35.02 -3.44 -37.01
N ASN A 25 -34.78 -4.59 -37.64
CA ASN A 25 -33.63 -4.84 -38.54
C ASN A 25 -33.59 -6.33 -38.92
N LYS A 26 -34.23 -6.67 -40.05
CA LYS A 26 -34.01 -7.94 -40.77
C LYS A 26 -33.26 -7.74 -42.10
N GLN A 27 -32.53 -6.63 -42.26
CA GLN A 27 -31.67 -6.39 -43.42
C GLN A 27 -30.48 -5.55 -42.99
N SER A 28 -29.29 -5.93 -43.50
CA SER A 28 -27.94 -5.40 -43.26
C SER A 28 -27.20 -5.92 -42.01
N SER A 29 -26.78 -7.19 -42.05
CA SER A 29 -25.65 -7.67 -41.23
C SER A 29 -24.33 -7.50 -42.01
N LEU A 30 -23.73 -6.30 -41.93
CA LEU A 30 -22.31 -6.08 -42.21
C LEU A 30 -21.66 -5.43 -40.99
N ILE A 31 -21.83 -6.06 -39.82
CA ILE A 31 -21.13 -5.65 -38.60
C ILE A 31 -20.38 -6.87 -38.08
N ASP A 32 -19.06 -6.75 -38.17
CA ASP A 32 -18.03 -7.58 -37.59
C ASP A 32 -18.48 -8.43 -36.40
N LYS A 33 -18.25 -9.74 -36.53
CA LYS A 33 -18.04 -10.65 -35.41
C LYS A 33 -16.77 -10.21 -34.65
N ARG A 34 -16.84 -9.12 -33.89
CA ARG A 34 -15.90 -8.92 -32.78
C ARG A 34 -16.38 -9.78 -31.62
N ASN A 35 -15.73 -10.93 -31.50
CA ASN A 35 -15.70 -11.76 -30.30
C ASN A 35 -15.64 -10.87 -29.05
N THR A 36 -16.73 -10.80 -28.29
CA THR A 36 -16.75 -10.20 -26.96
C THR A 36 -16.20 -11.22 -25.97
N SER A 37 -14.91 -11.54 -26.09
CA SER A 37 -14.12 -12.04 -24.96
C SER A 37 -13.82 -10.84 -24.06
N THR A 38 -14.76 -10.48 -23.18
CA THR A 38 -14.62 -9.41 -22.17
C THR A 38 -13.70 -9.79 -21.02
N THR A 39 -12.72 -10.66 -21.25
CA THR A 39 -11.47 -10.60 -20.48
C THR A 39 -10.78 -9.31 -20.87
N LYS A 40 -11.20 -8.19 -20.26
CA LYS A 40 -10.36 -6.99 -20.15
C LYS A 40 -9.04 -7.48 -19.61
N THR A 41 -8.05 -7.62 -20.47
CA THR A 41 -6.66 -7.76 -20.07
C THR A 41 -6.41 -6.56 -19.17
N ARG A 42 -6.40 -6.79 -17.85
CA ARG A 42 -6.06 -5.75 -16.88
C ARG A 42 -4.77 -5.13 -17.36
N SER A 43 -4.70 -3.80 -17.41
CA SER A 43 -3.48 -3.14 -17.85
C SER A 43 -2.30 -3.70 -17.04
N GLU A 44 -1.12 -3.78 -17.64
CA GLU A 44 0.07 -4.25 -16.91
C GLU A 44 0.27 -3.46 -15.60
N PHE A 45 -0.05 -2.16 -15.62
CA PHE A 45 -0.17 -1.35 -14.42
C PHE A 45 -1.14 -1.94 -13.38
N SER A 46 -2.40 -2.22 -13.75
CA SER A 46 -3.37 -2.79 -12.83
C SER A 46 -2.96 -4.17 -12.30
N ARG A 47 -2.26 -4.98 -13.10
CA ARG A 47 -1.75 -6.28 -12.65
C ARG A 47 -0.64 -6.13 -11.61
N LEU A 48 0.34 -5.26 -11.90
CA LEU A 48 1.45 -4.96 -10.98
C LEU A 48 0.97 -4.28 -9.71
N ALA A 49 0.08 -3.30 -9.80
CA ALA A 49 -0.49 -2.61 -8.64
C ALA A 49 -1.26 -3.58 -7.73
N ALA A 50 -2.05 -4.49 -8.31
CA ALA A 50 -2.77 -5.49 -7.53
C ALA A 50 -1.82 -6.50 -6.85
N GLN A 51 -0.73 -6.88 -7.51
CA GLN A 51 0.30 -7.74 -6.91
C GLN A 51 1.03 -7.02 -5.78
N LEU A 52 1.44 -5.77 -6.00
CA LEU A 52 2.09 -4.95 -4.99
C LEU A 52 1.20 -4.78 -3.75
N GLY A 53 -0.08 -4.45 -3.93
CA GLY A 53 -1.03 -4.33 -2.83
C GLY A 53 -1.20 -5.61 -2.01
N ARG A 54 -1.21 -6.79 -2.65
CA ARG A 54 -1.24 -8.08 -1.93
C ARG A 54 0.07 -8.33 -1.16
N ASN A 55 1.21 -8.03 -1.76
CA ASN A 55 2.51 -8.20 -1.10
C ASN A 55 2.62 -7.28 0.12
N ILE A 56 2.21 -6.01 0.01
CA ILE A 56 2.18 -5.08 1.14
C ILE A 56 1.34 -5.66 2.28
N ALA A 57 0.12 -6.15 1.99
CA ALA A 57 -0.74 -6.74 3.01
C ALA A 57 -0.09 -7.94 3.72
N ALA A 58 0.56 -8.84 2.96
CA ALA A 58 1.28 -9.97 3.53
C ALA A 58 2.48 -9.52 4.39
N THR A 59 3.20 -8.45 3.98
CA THR A 59 4.28 -7.88 4.77
C THR A 59 3.77 -7.20 6.04
N SER A 60 2.63 -6.50 5.99
CA SER A 60 1.98 -5.94 7.18
C SER A 60 1.54 -7.03 8.16
N GLU A 61 1.06 -8.18 7.69
CA GLU A 61 0.74 -9.32 8.56
C GLU A 61 1.98 -9.86 9.29
N LYS A 62 3.09 -10.02 8.57
CA LYS A 62 4.38 -10.41 9.18
C LYS A 62 4.88 -9.36 10.17
N LEU A 63 4.66 -8.07 9.89
CA LEU A 63 4.99 -6.97 10.80
C LEU A 63 4.18 -7.06 12.10
N GLU A 64 2.89 -7.35 12.01
CA GLU A 64 2.03 -7.57 13.18
C GLU A 64 2.51 -8.77 14.00
N GLN A 65 2.88 -9.88 13.35
CA GLN A 65 3.44 -11.06 14.02
C GLN A 65 4.76 -10.71 14.73
N LEU A 66 5.66 -9.97 14.06
CA LEU A 66 6.89 -9.50 14.66
C LEU A 66 6.61 -8.55 15.84
N THR A 67 5.64 -7.65 15.71
CA THR A 67 5.22 -6.75 16.78
C THR A 67 4.73 -7.54 18.00
N TYR A 68 3.90 -8.56 17.78
CA TYR A 68 3.41 -9.44 18.83
C TYR A 68 4.56 -10.18 19.51
N LEU A 69 5.47 -10.76 18.73
CA LEU A 69 6.63 -11.46 19.27
C LEU A 69 7.49 -10.50 20.09
N THR A 70 7.85 -9.33 19.57
CA THR A 70 8.69 -8.35 20.26
C THR A 70 8.03 -7.81 21.53
N LYS A 71 6.73 -7.47 21.52
CA LYS A 71 6.00 -7.04 22.73
C LYS A 71 5.82 -8.16 23.75
N SER A 72 5.57 -9.38 23.29
CA SER A 72 5.47 -10.57 24.16
C SER A 72 6.84 -11.04 24.66
N ASN A 73 7.96 -10.55 24.10
CA ASN A 73 9.33 -10.95 24.41
C ASN A 73 9.93 -10.26 25.64
N ASN A 74 9.18 -9.42 26.37
CA ASN A 74 9.72 -8.57 27.42
C ASN A 74 10.10 -9.30 28.73
N GLY A 75 10.52 -10.58 28.69
CA GLY A 75 11.07 -11.21 29.89
C GLY A 75 11.48 -12.68 29.84
N PHE A 76 10.89 -13.54 29.00
CA PHE A 76 11.16 -14.99 29.07
C PHE A 76 11.18 -15.63 27.67
N ASN A 77 12.40 -15.87 27.19
CA ASN A 77 12.84 -16.76 26.11
C ASN A 77 11.79 -17.69 25.45
N ASP A 78 11.66 -17.62 24.12
CA ASP A 78 11.84 -18.79 23.23
C ASP A 78 11.75 -18.35 21.75
N ASN A 79 12.91 -18.30 21.08
CA ASN A 79 13.16 -18.11 19.64
C ASN A 79 13.66 -16.71 19.18
N PRO A 80 14.84 -16.26 19.64
CA PRO A 80 15.56 -15.16 18.99
C PRO A 80 15.81 -15.42 17.50
N THR A 81 15.90 -16.69 17.11
CA THR A 81 16.00 -17.13 15.71
C THR A 81 14.77 -16.76 14.89
N LYS A 82 13.55 -16.96 15.41
CA LYS A 82 12.31 -16.62 14.68
C LYS A 82 12.19 -15.12 14.47
N VAL A 83 12.49 -14.32 15.50
CA VAL A 83 12.53 -12.85 15.41
C VAL A 83 13.51 -12.42 14.34
N ASN A 84 14.74 -12.93 14.37
CA ASN A 84 15.77 -12.59 13.38
C ASN A 84 15.39 -13.02 11.95
N THR A 85 14.81 -14.22 11.77
CA THR A 85 14.32 -14.66 10.44
C THR A 85 13.16 -13.79 9.94
N LEU A 86 12.25 -13.37 10.82
CA LEU A 86 11.15 -12.48 10.46
C LEU A 86 11.65 -11.09 10.11
N GLN A 87 12.59 -10.53 10.89
CA GLN A 87 13.26 -9.26 10.58
C GLN A 87 13.94 -9.31 9.21
N GLN A 88 14.70 -10.37 8.92
CA GLN A 88 15.38 -10.51 7.63
C GLN A 88 14.39 -10.70 6.46
N SER A 89 13.32 -11.48 6.65
CA SER A 89 12.26 -11.60 5.65
C SER A 89 11.55 -10.27 5.43
N LEU A 90 11.27 -9.50 6.48
CA LEU A 90 10.62 -8.19 6.40
C LEU A 90 11.50 -7.19 5.67
N LYS A 91 12.79 -7.14 6.01
CA LYS A 91 13.79 -6.35 5.29
C LYS A 91 13.73 -6.66 3.79
N GLN A 92 13.84 -7.93 3.43
CA GLN A 92 13.85 -8.35 2.03
C GLN A 92 12.52 -8.00 1.33
N ASP A 93 11.38 -8.18 2.00
CA ASP A 93 10.07 -7.86 1.44
C ASP A 93 9.92 -6.35 1.22
N ILE A 94 10.28 -5.51 2.19
CA ILE A 94 10.23 -4.05 2.08
C ILE A 94 11.14 -3.55 0.94
N THR A 95 12.36 -4.08 0.79
CA THR A 95 13.24 -3.75 -0.34
C THR A 95 12.60 -4.15 -1.68
N LYS A 96 12.01 -5.34 -1.78
CA LYS A 96 11.29 -5.80 -2.98
C LYS A 96 10.09 -4.89 -3.29
N LEU A 97 9.31 -4.53 -2.28
CA LEU A 97 8.15 -3.64 -2.41
C LEU A 97 8.57 -2.26 -2.92
N ASN A 98 9.65 -1.69 -2.39
CA ASN A 98 10.19 -0.41 -2.85
C ASN A 98 10.63 -0.48 -4.32
N ASN A 99 11.30 -1.55 -4.73
CA ASN A 99 11.70 -1.77 -6.13
C ASN A 99 10.50 -1.96 -7.06
N GLN A 100 9.50 -2.74 -6.64
CA GLN A 100 8.25 -2.94 -7.39
C GLN A 100 7.47 -1.63 -7.56
N LEU A 101 7.44 -0.79 -6.52
CA LEU A 101 6.82 0.53 -6.57
C LEU A 101 7.54 1.42 -7.61
N LYS A 102 8.87 1.42 -7.62
CA LYS A 102 9.67 2.16 -8.63
C LYS A 102 9.35 1.71 -10.06
N ILE A 103 9.22 0.40 -10.29
CA ILE A 103 8.81 -0.16 -11.58
C ILE A 103 7.38 0.27 -11.93
N LEU A 104 6.46 0.22 -10.96
CA LEU A 104 5.08 0.62 -11.19
C LEU A 104 4.98 2.10 -11.63
N GLN A 105 5.81 2.96 -11.07
CA GLN A 105 5.91 4.36 -11.49
C GLN A 105 6.51 4.55 -12.88
N SER A 106 7.55 3.79 -13.24
CA SER A 106 8.12 3.87 -14.59
C SER A 106 7.11 3.39 -15.64
N VAL A 107 6.32 2.35 -15.33
CA VAL A 107 5.22 1.89 -16.19
C VAL A 107 4.17 2.97 -16.39
N LYS A 108 3.79 3.71 -15.33
CA LYS A 108 2.88 4.87 -15.45
C LYS A 108 3.49 5.97 -16.34
N ASN A 109 4.76 6.29 -16.18
CA ASN A 109 5.41 7.35 -16.95
C ASN A 109 5.62 6.97 -18.43
N GLY A 110 5.87 5.68 -18.71
CA GLY A 110 6.01 5.15 -20.07
C GLY A 110 4.67 5.02 -20.81
N ASN A 111 3.60 4.62 -20.11
CA ASN A 111 2.24 4.63 -20.64
C ASN A 111 1.55 5.96 -20.30
N ARG A 112 1.83 7.01 -21.08
CA ARG A 112 0.96 8.19 -21.14
C ARG A 112 -0.41 7.76 -21.68
N SER A 113 -1.28 7.30 -20.79
CA SER A 113 -2.66 6.97 -21.12
C SER A 113 -3.35 8.23 -21.65
N ASN A 114 -3.94 8.14 -22.84
CA ASN A 114 -4.72 9.24 -23.45
C ASN A 114 -5.99 9.59 -22.65
N SER A 115 -6.39 8.72 -21.72
CA SER A 115 -7.49 8.98 -20.77
C SER A 115 -6.93 9.64 -19.50
N LYS A 116 -7.30 10.92 -19.28
CA LYS A 116 -7.04 11.69 -18.05
C LYS A 116 -7.43 10.90 -16.80
N GLN A 117 -8.63 10.32 -16.81
CA GLN A 117 -9.18 9.55 -15.69
C GLN A 117 -8.39 8.26 -15.38
N ALA A 118 -7.89 7.55 -16.39
CA ALA A 118 -7.06 6.36 -16.16
C ALA A 118 -5.69 6.73 -15.58
N SER A 119 -5.13 7.87 -15.96
CA SER A 119 -3.90 8.41 -15.38
C SER A 119 -4.08 8.78 -13.91
N GLU A 120 -5.17 9.49 -13.58
CA GLU A 120 -5.49 9.88 -12.20
C GLU A 120 -5.78 8.67 -11.30
N HIS A 121 -6.56 7.71 -11.79
CA HIS A 121 -6.76 6.46 -11.06
C HIS A 121 -5.42 5.77 -10.74
N SER A 122 -4.50 5.74 -11.71
CA SER A 122 -3.17 5.17 -11.50
C SER A 122 -2.37 5.94 -10.44
N ASN A 123 -2.52 7.27 -10.40
CA ASN A 123 -1.91 8.14 -9.39
C ASN A 123 -2.45 7.85 -7.99
N ASN A 124 -3.76 7.80 -7.84
CA ASN A 124 -4.42 7.50 -6.58
C ASN A 124 -4.04 6.12 -6.05
N VAL A 125 -3.91 5.13 -6.93
CA VAL A 125 -3.45 3.79 -6.57
C VAL A 125 -1.99 3.83 -6.11
N ILE A 126 -1.10 4.54 -6.81
CA ILE A 126 0.30 4.70 -6.39
C ILE A 126 0.38 5.38 -5.01
N MET A 127 -0.39 6.45 -4.78
CA MET A 127 -0.43 7.14 -3.49
C MET A 127 -0.88 6.22 -2.36
N SER A 128 -1.94 5.45 -2.58
CA SER A 128 -2.43 4.50 -1.57
C SER A 128 -1.37 3.44 -1.24
N LEU A 129 -0.67 2.92 -2.26
CA LEU A 129 0.38 1.93 -2.08
C LEU A 129 1.63 2.53 -1.40
N GLN A 130 2.00 3.77 -1.74
CA GLN A 130 3.07 4.52 -1.08
C GLN A 130 2.79 4.72 0.40
N SER A 131 1.59 5.20 0.75
CA SER A 131 1.19 5.41 2.15
C SER A 131 1.30 4.10 2.91
N LYS A 132 0.69 3.02 2.41
CA LYS A 132 0.74 1.72 3.09
C LYS A 132 2.15 1.17 3.23
N LEU A 133 3.02 1.36 2.23
CA LEU A 133 4.42 0.95 2.30
C LEU A 133 5.18 1.79 3.33
N ALA A 134 4.94 3.10 3.37
CA ALA A 134 5.52 4.00 4.35
C ALA A 134 5.10 3.60 5.77
N ASP A 135 3.80 3.36 5.99
CA ASP A 135 3.24 2.95 7.28
C ASP A 135 3.84 1.62 7.75
N THR A 136 3.92 0.64 6.85
CA THR A 136 4.54 -0.67 7.15
C THR A 136 6.03 -0.54 7.46
N SER A 137 6.75 0.30 6.70
CA SER A 137 8.18 0.54 6.92
C SER A 137 8.44 1.29 8.22
N LEU A 138 7.56 2.22 8.59
CA LEU A 138 7.64 2.99 9.84
C LEU A 138 7.40 2.08 11.04
N GLY A 139 6.34 1.26 10.99
CA GLY A 139 6.10 0.28 12.05
C GLY A 139 7.26 -0.71 12.21
N PHE A 140 7.91 -1.12 11.11
CA PHE A 140 9.11 -1.95 11.21
C PHE A 140 10.27 -1.23 11.88
N LYS A 141 10.54 0.02 11.49
CA LYS A 141 11.55 0.85 12.12
C LYS A 141 11.30 1.01 13.63
N ASP A 142 10.07 1.30 14.03
CA ASP A 142 9.72 1.50 15.44
C ASP A 142 9.97 0.25 16.29
N ILE A 143 9.71 -0.95 15.73
CA ILE A 143 10.02 -2.22 16.40
C ILE A 143 11.53 -2.41 16.54
N LEU A 144 12.29 -2.14 15.48
CA LEU A 144 13.74 -2.23 15.51
C LEU A 144 14.35 -1.26 16.53
N GLU A 145 13.84 -0.04 16.63
CA GLU A 145 14.26 0.93 17.65
C GLU A 145 13.86 0.52 19.06
N ALA A 146 12.65 -0.03 19.25
CA ALA A 146 12.19 -0.55 20.54
C ALA A 146 13.04 -1.75 21.00
N GLU A 147 13.39 -2.64 20.06
CA GLU A 147 14.28 -3.77 20.30
C GLU A 147 15.70 -3.30 20.60
N HIS A 148 16.22 -2.33 19.85
CA HIS A 148 17.52 -1.69 20.11
C HIS A 148 17.60 -1.08 21.52
N ARG A 149 16.56 -0.35 21.94
CA ARG A 149 16.46 0.22 23.30
C ARG A 149 16.31 -0.83 24.40
N SER A 150 15.81 -2.02 24.07
CA SER A 150 15.67 -3.13 25.03
C SER A 150 17.03 -3.72 25.43
N TYR A 151 18.06 -3.55 24.60
CA TYR A 151 19.43 -3.93 24.97
C TYR A 151 20.03 -2.87 25.91
N PRO A 152 20.39 -3.21 27.16
CA PRO A 152 21.06 -2.27 28.04
C PRO A 152 22.41 -1.84 27.41
N PRO A 153 22.81 -0.56 27.56
CA PRO A 153 24.07 -0.08 27.01
C PRO A 153 25.24 -0.89 27.57
N LEU A 154 26.10 -1.37 26.68
CA LEU A 154 27.23 -2.26 26.99
C LEU A 154 28.21 -1.67 28.02
N HIS A 155 28.24 -0.34 28.14
CA HIS A 155 29.22 0.38 28.95
C HIS A 155 28.93 0.41 30.46
N SER A 156 27.75 0.02 30.94
CA SER A 156 27.44 0.15 32.38
C SER A 156 27.97 -1.01 33.25
N HIS A 157 28.28 -2.17 32.67
CA HIS A 157 28.73 -3.34 33.46
C HIS A 157 30.23 -3.65 33.33
N ALA A 158 30.95 -3.03 32.40
CA ALA A 158 32.41 -3.18 32.32
C ALA A 158 33.13 -2.48 33.49
N ASP A 159 32.58 -1.37 33.99
CA ASP A 159 33.20 -0.60 35.09
C ASP A 159 32.91 -1.22 36.47
N GLU A 160 31.74 -1.85 36.65
CA GLU A 160 31.37 -2.48 37.93
C GLU A 160 32.02 -3.88 38.11
N SER A 161 32.29 -4.58 37.00
CA SER A 161 32.93 -5.92 37.03
C SER A 161 34.45 -5.87 37.25
N MET A 162 35.09 -4.72 37.01
CA MET A 162 36.51 -4.50 37.34
C MET A 162 36.72 -4.13 38.82
N HIS A 163 35.66 -3.83 39.56
CA HIS A 163 35.68 -3.60 41.00
C HIS A 163 35.18 -4.82 41.78
N ILE A 164 35.82 -6.01 41.61
CA ILE A 164 35.87 -6.94 42.74
C ILE A 164 36.69 -6.27 43.84
N HIS A 165 35.99 -5.55 44.72
CA HIS A 165 36.49 -5.13 46.02
C HIS A 165 36.87 -6.40 46.80
N ILE A 166 38.15 -6.78 46.72
CA ILE A 166 38.78 -7.53 47.82
C ILE A 166 38.71 -6.57 49.00
N ARG A 167 37.71 -6.76 49.85
CA ARG A 167 37.55 -6.04 51.11
C ARG A 167 38.68 -6.46 52.05
N THR A 168 39.88 -5.93 51.85
CA THR A 168 40.94 -5.97 52.86
C THR A 168 40.55 -5.02 53.98
N ARG A 169 40.02 -5.62 55.04
CA ARG A 169 39.79 -4.96 56.33
C ARG A 169 41.16 -4.55 56.89
N PRO A 170 41.45 -3.27 57.20
CA PRO A 170 42.69 -2.91 57.86
C PRO A 170 42.50 -3.08 59.37
N THR A 171 43.20 -4.02 59.97
CA THR A 171 43.43 -4.06 61.42
C THR A 171 44.93 -4.10 61.67
N SER A 172 45.36 -3.14 62.50
CA SER A 172 46.73 -2.79 62.89
C SER A 172 47.50 -3.92 63.63
N PRO A 173 48.81 -3.75 63.90
CA PRO A 173 49.82 -4.81 63.88
C PRO A 173 49.93 -5.59 65.19
N THR A 174 50.28 -6.87 65.11
CA THR A 174 50.96 -7.60 66.19
C THR A 174 51.83 -8.70 65.59
N LEU A 175 53.03 -8.82 66.15
CA LEU A 175 54.17 -9.64 65.75
C LEU A 175 53.96 -11.17 65.88
N GLN A 176 54.82 -11.87 65.12
CA GLN A 176 55.42 -13.20 65.36
C GLN A 176 54.88 -14.46 64.66
N HIS A 177 55.76 -14.94 63.77
CA HIS A 177 56.12 -16.32 63.36
C HIS A 177 55.35 -17.02 62.21
N PRO A 178 56.10 -17.68 61.29
CA PRO A 178 55.56 -18.45 60.16
C PRO A 178 55.34 -19.94 60.53
N PRO A 179 54.49 -20.69 59.79
CA PRO A 179 55.08 -21.65 58.87
C PRO A 179 54.34 -21.85 57.52
N LEU A 180 55.16 -22.25 56.54
CA LEU A 180 54.96 -23.09 55.37
C LEU A 180 53.56 -23.40 54.81
N MET A 181 53.49 -23.23 53.48
CA MET A 181 52.74 -24.02 52.48
C MET A 181 51.22 -24.12 52.61
N THR A 182 50.52 -23.31 51.81
CA THR A 182 49.35 -23.75 51.03
C THR A 182 49.22 -22.85 49.81
N ASN A 183 50.02 -23.14 48.78
CA ASN A 183 49.87 -22.50 47.47
C ASN A 183 49.37 -23.55 46.46
N HIS A 184 48.16 -24.07 46.63
CA HIS A 184 47.56 -25.05 45.70
C HIS A 184 46.02 -24.99 45.59
N ARG A 185 45.36 -23.90 46.05
CA ARG A 185 43.88 -23.80 46.01
C ARG A 185 43.32 -22.70 45.13
N ASN A 186 44.17 -21.92 44.45
CA ASN A 186 43.73 -20.81 43.59
C ASN A 186 43.60 -21.17 42.11
N HIS A 187 44.12 -22.32 41.66
CA HIS A 187 44.13 -22.67 40.22
C HIS A 187 42.76 -23.12 39.69
N SER A 188 41.92 -23.74 40.53
CA SER A 188 40.57 -24.17 40.15
C SER A 188 39.54 -23.03 40.14
N GLN A 189 39.75 -21.96 40.90
CA GLN A 189 38.88 -20.77 40.88
C GLN A 189 39.21 -19.84 39.69
N GLN A 190 40.48 -19.76 39.29
CA GLN A 190 40.90 -18.90 38.17
C GLN A 190 40.43 -19.44 36.81
N GLN A 191 40.40 -20.77 36.61
CA GLN A 191 39.82 -21.38 35.40
C GLN A 191 38.30 -21.20 35.30
N GLN A 192 37.59 -21.17 36.43
CA GLN A 192 36.14 -20.95 36.43
C GLN A 192 35.77 -19.50 36.11
N GLN A 193 36.62 -18.55 36.49
CA GLN A 193 36.46 -17.14 36.15
C GLN A 193 36.75 -16.86 34.66
N GLN A 194 37.72 -17.58 34.08
CA GLN A 194 38.06 -17.48 32.66
C GLN A 194 36.93 -17.99 31.75
N GLN A 195 36.25 -19.09 32.12
CA GLN A 195 35.09 -19.59 31.37
C GLN A 195 33.86 -18.67 31.44
N MET A 196 33.70 -17.89 32.52
CA MET A 196 32.62 -16.89 32.61
C MET A 196 32.90 -15.67 31.74
N LEU A 197 34.17 -15.25 31.65
CA LEU A 197 34.60 -14.18 30.75
C LEU A 197 34.38 -14.58 29.29
N GLU A 198 34.81 -15.78 28.87
CA GLU A 198 34.58 -16.28 27.50
C GLU A 198 33.08 -16.43 27.15
N ARG A 199 32.24 -16.82 28.12
CA ARG A 199 30.78 -16.87 27.93
C ARG A 199 30.16 -15.49 27.82
N ASN A 200 30.64 -14.51 28.57
CA ASN A 200 30.20 -13.13 28.46
C ASN A 200 30.66 -12.53 27.13
N ASP A 201 31.90 -12.76 26.70
CA ASP A 201 32.44 -12.27 25.44
C ASP A 201 31.61 -12.76 24.23
N ARG A 202 31.25 -14.05 24.19
CA ARG A 202 30.39 -14.59 23.11
C ARG A 202 28.99 -13.97 23.11
N ARG A 203 28.41 -13.68 24.27
CA ARG A 203 27.11 -13.01 24.37
C ARG A 203 27.20 -11.55 23.93
N ILE A 204 28.29 -10.88 24.27
CA ILE A 204 28.55 -9.50 23.86
C ILE A 204 28.74 -9.42 22.35
N GLU A 205 29.57 -10.28 21.77
CA GLU A 205 29.82 -10.32 20.32
C GLU A 205 28.54 -10.58 19.51
N SER A 206 27.74 -11.57 19.91
CA SER A 206 26.46 -11.85 19.24
C SER A 206 25.48 -10.67 19.30
N ARG A 207 25.52 -9.88 20.39
CA ARG A 207 24.70 -8.67 20.54
C ARG A 207 25.21 -7.54 19.68
N THR A 208 26.52 -7.31 19.62
CA THR A 208 27.13 -6.28 18.77
C THR A 208 26.81 -6.52 17.30
N ASN A 209 26.94 -7.76 16.84
CA ASN A 209 26.63 -8.14 15.45
C ASN A 209 25.15 -7.95 15.11
N ALA A 210 24.24 -8.28 16.03
CA ALA A 210 22.81 -8.03 15.86
C ALA A 210 22.51 -6.52 15.78
N MET A 211 23.19 -5.72 16.61
CA MET A 211 23.03 -4.27 16.63
C MET A 211 23.50 -3.60 15.36
N GLU A 212 24.67 -3.99 14.84
CA GLU A 212 25.17 -3.49 13.55
C GLU A 212 24.20 -3.81 12.40
N SER A 213 23.62 -5.02 12.39
CA SER A 213 22.61 -5.41 11.40
C SER A 213 21.32 -4.58 11.51
N ILE A 214 20.90 -4.22 12.72
CA ILE A 214 19.73 -3.37 12.96
C ILE A 214 20.01 -1.94 12.46
N GLU A 215 21.17 -1.37 12.80
CA GLU A 215 21.57 -0.03 12.36
C GLU A 215 21.65 0.08 10.84
N SER A 216 22.27 -0.90 10.17
CA SER A 216 22.29 -0.98 8.70
C SER A 216 20.88 -1.02 8.11
N THR A 217 19.97 -1.78 8.73
CA THR A 217 18.58 -1.89 8.26
C THR A 217 17.80 -0.59 8.46
N ILE A 218 17.98 0.10 9.58
CA ILE A 218 17.38 1.41 9.83
C ILE A 218 17.89 2.45 8.82
N ALA A 219 19.19 2.42 8.48
CA ALA A 219 19.78 3.29 7.46
C ALA A 219 19.19 3.02 6.07
N GLU A 220 19.06 1.75 5.68
CA GLU A 220 18.40 1.37 4.41
C GLU A 220 16.93 1.83 4.36
N LEU A 221 16.17 1.64 5.45
CA LEU A 221 14.80 2.14 5.57
C LEU A 221 14.76 3.67 5.46
N GLY A 222 15.75 4.37 6.02
CA GLY A 222 15.95 5.81 5.83
C GLY A 222 16.03 6.21 4.36
N GLY A 223 16.79 5.45 3.55
CA GLY A 223 16.84 5.65 2.10
C GLY A 223 15.49 5.44 1.40
N ILE A 224 14.73 4.43 1.82
CA ILE A 224 13.37 4.17 1.32
C ILE A 224 12.42 5.31 1.69
N PHE A 225 12.48 5.83 2.93
CA PHE A 225 11.66 6.96 3.34
C PHE A 225 11.99 8.23 2.58
N GLN A 226 13.27 8.51 2.34
CA GLN A 226 13.67 9.66 1.53
C GLN A 226 13.09 9.54 0.12
N GLN A 227 13.17 8.34 -0.47
CA GLN A 227 12.58 8.07 -1.77
C GLN A 227 11.05 8.22 -1.76
N LEU A 228 10.35 7.69 -0.75
CA LEU A 228 8.90 7.85 -0.63
C LEU A 228 8.50 9.31 -0.41
N ALA A 229 9.27 10.06 0.36
CA ALA A 229 9.03 11.47 0.64
C ALA A 229 9.12 12.33 -0.62
N THR A 230 10.15 12.14 -1.45
CA THR A 230 10.24 12.83 -2.76
C THR A 230 9.09 12.41 -3.67
N MET A 231 8.75 11.13 -3.66
CA MET A 231 7.68 10.56 -4.46
C MET A 231 6.27 11.09 -4.10
N VAL A 232 6.04 11.38 -2.82
CA VAL A 232 4.80 11.99 -2.32
C VAL A 232 4.82 13.50 -2.55
N ALA A 233 5.97 14.16 -2.42
CA ALA A 233 6.12 15.60 -2.67
C ALA A 233 5.81 15.96 -4.14
N GLU A 234 6.34 15.20 -5.10
CA GLU A 234 6.03 15.36 -6.53
C GLU A 234 4.53 15.16 -6.84
N GLN A 235 3.84 14.34 -6.05
CA GLN A 235 2.45 13.98 -6.31
C GLN A 235 1.42 14.88 -5.60
N ARG A 236 1.83 15.71 -4.62
CA ARG A 236 0.95 16.68 -3.94
C ARG A 236 0.31 17.70 -4.89
N GLU A 237 0.91 17.96 -6.05
CA GLU A 237 0.34 18.81 -7.11
C GLU A 237 -0.91 18.20 -7.77
N THR A 238 -1.09 16.87 -7.70
CA THR A 238 -2.21 16.18 -8.38
C THR A 238 -3.51 16.19 -7.55
N ILE A 239 -3.42 16.35 -6.22
CA ILE A 239 -4.59 16.44 -5.32
C ILE A 239 -5.42 17.71 -5.60
N GLN A 240 -4.76 18.79 -6.05
CA GLN A 240 -5.44 20.04 -6.47
C GLN A 240 -6.33 19.87 -7.71
N ARG A 241 -6.29 18.72 -8.39
CA ARG A 241 -7.08 18.45 -9.62
C ARG A 241 -8.33 17.60 -9.39
N ILE A 242 -8.58 17.11 -8.17
CA ILE A 242 -9.83 16.40 -7.86
C ILE A 242 -11.03 17.33 -7.99
N ASP A 243 -10.88 18.60 -7.59
CA ASP A 243 -11.89 19.64 -7.80
C ASP A 243 -12.16 19.83 -9.30
N GLN A 244 -11.10 19.85 -10.12
CA GLN A 244 -11.16 20.02 -11.58
C GLN A 244 -11.90 18.90 -12.32
N ASN A 245 -11.92 17.68 -11.78
CA ASN A 245 -12.71 16.59 -12.36
C ASN A 245 -14.21 16.72 -12.09
N THR A 246 -14.60 17.37 -10.99
CA THR A 246 -16.02 17.69 -10.74
C THR A 246 -16.49 18.71 -11.78
N ASP A 247 -15.66 19.71 -12.07
CA ASP A 247 -15.93 20.73 -13.10
C ASP A 247 -16.04 20.11 -14.51
N ASP A 248 -15.14 19.20 -14.87
CA ASP A 248 -15.19 18.52 -16.17
C ASP A 248 -16.44 17.61 -16.30
N ILE A 249 -16.86 16.95 -15.23
CA ILE A 249 -18.10 16.14 -15.22
C ILE A 249 -19.32 17.06 -15.37
N GLU A 250 -19.33 18.20 -14.67
CA GLU A 250 -20.38 19.21 -14.83
C GLU A 250 -20.47 19.69 -16.29
N MET A 251 -19.34 20.04 -16.91
CA MET A 251 -19.30 20.51 -18.30
C MET A 251 -19.79 19.44 -19.30
N ASN A 252 -19.43 18.17 -19.09
CA ASN A 252 -19.90 17.06 -19.92
C ASN A 252 -21.40 16.77 -19.73
N VAL A 253 -21.91 16.89 -18.50
CA VAL A 253 -23.34 16.72 -18.19
C VAL A 253 -24.17 17.85 -18.78
N LEU A 254 -23.70 19.10 -18.69
CA LEU A 254 -24.32 20.26 -19.32
C LEU A 254 -24.31 20.15 -20.86
N GLY A 255 -23.20 19.69 -21.43
CA GLY A 255 -23.08 19.37 -22.85
C GLY A 255 -24.12 18.34 -23.30
N ALA A 256 -24.26 17.24 -22.55
CA ALA A 256 -25.24 16.20 -22.83
C ALA A 256 -26.70 16.71 -22.71
N GLN A 257 -27.00 17.60 -21.75
CA GLN A 257 -28.32 18.23 -21.66
C GLN A 257 -28.63 19.12 -22.88
N SER A 258 -27.63 19.88 -23.35
CA SER A 258 -27.78 20.71 -24.55
C SER A 258 -28.07 19.87 -25.79
N GLU A 259 -27.46 18.68 -25.89
CA GLU A 259 -27.64 17.77 -27.01
C GLU A 259 -29.00 17.05 -26.97
N LEU A 260 -29.49 16.70 -25.78
CA LEU A 260 -30.85 16.23 -25.57
C LEU A 260 -31.90 17.28 -25.97
N LEU A 261 -31.67 18.56 -25.63
CA LEU A 261 -32.55 19.66 -26.04
C LEU A 261 -32.56 19.87 -27.55
N LYS A 262 -31.41 19.80 -28.21
CA LYS A 262 -31.31 19.85 -29.68
C LYS A 262 -32.09 18.71 -30.34
N TYR A 263 -31.99 17.49 -29.82
CA TYR A 263 -32.75 16.34 -30.33
C TYR A 263 -34.26 16.51 -30.13
N TYR A 264 -34.69 17.05 -28.99
CA TYR A 264 -36.10 17.36 -28.72
C TYR A 264 -36.67 18.40 -29.71
N GLN A 265 -35.90 19.45 -30.03
CA GLN A 265 -36.32 20.46 -31.00
C GLN A 265 -36.47 19.88 -32.42
N ASN A 266 -35.55 19.03 -32.88
CA ASN A 266 -35.67 18.36 -34.17
C ASN A 266 -36.90 17.41 -34.24
N ILE A 267 -37.28 16.78 -33.14
CA ILE A 267 -38.52 15.97 -33.08
C ILE A 267 -39.78 16.85 -33.13
N SER A 268 -39.73 18.07 -32.58
CA SER A 268 -40.84 19.03 -32.62
C SER A 268 -41.10 19.53 -34.05
N THR A 269 -40.05 19.85 -34.80
CA THR A 269 -40.16 20.34 -36.19
C THR A 269 -40.87 19.33 -37.11
N ASN A 270 -40.65 18.03 -36.86
CA ASN A 270 -41.32 16.96 -37.61
C ASN A 270 -42.84 16.93 -37.37
N ARG A 271 -43.34 17.41 -36.22
CA ARG A 271 -44.80 17.48 -35.96
C ARG A 271 -45.49 18.51 -36.86
N ALA A 272 -44.86 19.67 -37.05
CA ALA A 272 -45.39 20.69 -37.96
C ALA A 272 -45.41 20.22 -39.42
N LEU A 273 -44.40 19.43 -39.84
CA LEU A 273 -44.35 18.83 -41.16
C LEU A 273 -45.46 17.78 -41.35
N ILE A 274 -45.71 16.91 -40.35
CA ILE A 274 -46.80 15.93 -40.37
C ILE A 274 -48.16 16.63 -40.47
N ILE A 275 -48.38 17.70 -39.71
CA ILE A 275 -49.63 18.47 -39.74
C ILE A 275 -49.87 19.05 -41.14
N LYS A 276 -48.86 19.62 -41.80
CA LYS A 276 -48.98 20.13 -43.16
C LYS A 276 -49.37 19.04 -44.16
N ILE A 277 -48.72 17.88 -44.11
CA ILE A 277 -49.05 16.73 -44.98
C ILE A 277 -50.48 16.26 -44.73
N PHE A 278 -50.89 16.17 -43.46
CA PHE A 278 -52.24 15.74 -43.09
C PHE A 278 -53.33 16.69 -43.62
N VAL A 279 -53.12 18.01 -43.51
CA VAL A 279 -54.03 19.01 -44.07
C VAL A 279 -54.13 18.87 -45.59
N THR A 280 -53.02 18.68 -46.30
CA THR A 280 -53.02 18.48 -47.75
C THR A 280 -53.83 17.24 -48.15
N ILE A 281 -53.67 16.12 -47.41
CA ILE A 281 -54.42 14.89 -47.66
C ILE A 281 -55.92 15.10 -47.43
N ILE A 282 -56.32 15.78 -46.35
CA ILE A 282 -57.73 16.08 -46.06
C ILE A 282 -58.33 16.95 -47.15
N LEU A 283 -57.62 18.00 -47.58
CA LEU A 283 -58.12 18.92 -48.59
C LEU A 283 -58.31 18.21 -49.94
N PHE A 284 -57.37 17.33 -50.30
CA PHE A 284 -57.51 16.47 -51.48
C PHE A 284 -58.72 15.52 -51.37
N PHE A 285 -58.92 14.87 -50.22
CA PHE A 285 -60.07 13.98 -49.99
C PHE A 285 -61.40 14.72 -50.08
N LEU A 286 -61.50 15.92 -49.51
CA LEU A 286 -62.69 16.75 -49.58
C LEU A 286 -62.98 17.21 -51.01
N LEU A 287 -61.97 17.64 -51.75
CA LEU A 287 -62.12 17.98 -53.17
C LEU A 287 -62.55 16.78 -54.01
N PHE A 288 -61.93 15.62 -53.79
CA PHE A 288 -62.28 14.39 -54.50
C PHE A 288 -63.74 13.98 -54.24
N THR A 289 -64.19 14.03 -52.99
CA THR A 289 -65.58 13.71 -52.61
C THR A 289 -66.60 14.73 -53.12
N TYR A 290 -66.19 15.99 -53.29
CA TYR A 290 -67.07 17.04 -53.79
C TYR A 290 -67.22 17.01 -55.32
N ILE A 291 -66.16 16.60 -56.03
CA ILE A 291 -66.12 16.56 -57.49
C ILE A 291 -66.68 15.25 -58.06
N LEU A 292 -66.48 14.12 -57.37
CA LEU A 292 -66.94 12.79 -57.76
C LEU A 292 -68.33 12.49 -57.19
#